data_AF-I9R037-F1
#
_entry.id   AF-I9R037-F1
#
_cell.length_a   1.000
_cell.length_b   1.000
_cell.length_c   1.000
_cell.angle_alpha   90.00
_cell.angle_beta   90.00
_cell.angle_gamma   90.00
#
_symmetry.space_group_name_H-M   'P 1'
#
loop_
_entity.id
_entity.type
_entity.pdbx_description
1 polymer ?
#
loop_
_entity_poly.entity_id
_entity_poly.type
_entity_poly.pdbx_seq_one_letter_code
_entity_poly.pdbx_strand_id
1 'polypeptide(L)'
;MLEKVFQEITNKRKFFASSSTGEQFENQFRNELKKHFSEINGDLTEELSHIEEKPNKEIKTAFNQLKKQVLEKNHPHTLKNPFSNLTSHFLYQPFGSQNYPDFLVFIFDHVVGIEIKFSKNDKGEKNLQTSRPMWNSNLPKPNAIYVIKLSI
;
A
#
# COMPACT_ATOMS: atom_id res chain seq x y z
N MET A 1 4.90 7.13 -12.81
CA MET A 1 3.78 6.17 -12.85
C MET A 1 2.84 6.36 -11.66
N LEU A 2 3.36 6.34 -10.43
CA LEU A 2 2.54 6.58 -9.24
C LEU A 2 1.93 7.99 -9.18
N GLU A 3 2.62 9.01 -9.71
CA GLU A 3 2.06 10.35 -9.90
C GLU A 3 0.73 10.33 -10.68
N LYS A 4 0.64 9.52 -11.75
CA LYS A 4 -0.60 9.42 -12.55
C LYS A 4 -1.75 8.86 -11.72
N VAL A 5 -1.50 7.89 -10.83
CA VAL A 5 -2.50 7.36 -9.89
C VAL A 5 -3.06 8.49 -9.02
N PHE A 6 -2.19 9.34 -8.46
CA PHE A 6 -2.62 10.45 -7.60
C PHE A 6 -3.29 11.61 -8.37
N GLN A 7 -2.85 11.88 -9.60
CA GLN A 7 -3.55 12.78 -10.52
C GLN A 7 -4.97 12.27 -10.80
N GLU A 8 -5.13 10.98 -11.08
CA GLU A 8 -6.44 10.35 -11.31
C GLU A 8 -7.34 10.37 -10.07
N ILE A 9 -6.79 10.11 -8.87
CA ILE A 9 -7.54 10.24 -7.61
C ILE A 9 -8.03 11.67 -7.41
N THR A 10 -7.19 12.65 -7.74
CA THR A 10 -7.54 14.07 -7.65
C THR A 10 -8.64 14.43 -8.66
N ASN A 11 -8.50 13.99 -9.92
CA ASN A 11 -9.48 14.24 -10.98
C ASN A 11 -10.83 13.56 -10.69
N LYS A 12 -10.80 12.35 -10.13
CA LYS A 12 -11.98 11.55 -9.78
C LYS A 12 -12.37 11.68 -8.30
N ARG A 13 -12.02 12.79 -7.64
CA ARG A 13 -12.25 12.98 -6.19
C ARG A 13 -13.66 12.64 -5.74
N LYS A 14 -14.69 12.97 -6.53
CA LYS A 14 -16.10 12.64 -6.20
C LYS A 14 -16.37 11.14 -6.14
N PHE A 15 -15.77 10.36 -7.02
CA PHE A 15 -15.89 8.89 -7.05
C PHE A 15 -15.20 8.26 -5.83
N PHE A 16 -14.00 8.73 -5.50
CA PHE A 16 -13.28 8.27 -4.30
C PHE A 16 -13.94 8.75 -2.99
N ALA A 17 -14.62 9.89 -3.01
CA ALA A 17 -15.36 10.39 -1.85
C ALA A 17 -16.67 9.60 -1.61
N SER A 18 -17.24 8.96 -2.65
CA SER A 18 -18.52 8.26 -2.55
C SER A 18 -18.44 6.88 -1.90
N SER A 19 -17.26 6.32 -1.66
CA SER A 19 -17.12 5.02 -0.97
C SER A 19 -17.68 5.11 0.46
N SER A 20 -18.56 4.20 0.84
CA SER A 20 -19.23 4.23 2.15
C SER A 20 -18.45 3.49 3.25
N THR A 21 -17.51 2.62 2.87
CA THR A 21 -16.67 1.84 3.78
C THR A 21 -15.18 1.99 3.44
N GLY A 22 -14.31 1.64 4.40
CA GLY A 22 -12.87 1.59 4.20
C GLY A 22 -12.47 0.59 3.11
N GLU A 23 -13.06 -0.61 3.13
CA GLU A 23 -12.83 -1.65 2.12
C GLU A 23 -13.19 -1.17 0.71
N GLN A 24 -14.32 -0.46 0.55
CA GLN A 24 -14.68 0.10 -0.76
C GLN A 24 -13.66 1.14 -1.23
N PHE A 25 -13.20 2.01 -0.34
CA PHE A 25 -12.20 3.03 -0.67
C PHE A 25 -10.85 2.40 -1.05
N GLU A 26 -10.41 1.40 -0.28
CA GLU A 26 -9.19 0.61 -0.54
C GLU A 26 -9.26 -0.13 -1.87
N ASN A 27 -10.39 -0.79 -2.17
CA ASN A 27 -10.62 -1.45 -3.45
C ASN A 27 -10.66 -0.48 -4.63
N GLN A 28 -11.24 0.71 -4.47
CA GLN A 28 -11.20 1.75 -5.50
C GLN A 28 -9.75 2.20 -5.78
N PHE A 29 -8.93 2.39 -4.73
CA PHE A 29 -7.52 2.72 -4.87
C PHE A 29 -6.73 1.60 -5.55
N ARG A 30 -6.93 0.34 -5.12
CA ARG A 30 -6.34 -0.85 -5.75
C ARG A 30 -6.66 -0.92 -7.24
N ASN A 31 -7.90 -0.67 -7.62
CA ASN A 31 -8.32 -0.66 -9.03
C ASN A 31 -7.65 0.46 -9.83
N GLU A 32 -7.36 1.61 -9.22
CA GLU A 32 -6.61 2.67 -9.88
C GLU A 32 -5.13 2.30 -10.05
N LEU A 33 -4.51 1.66 -9.04
CA LEU A 33 -3.15 1.12 -9.15
C LEU A 33 -3.04 0.12 -10.31
N LYS A 34 -4.01 -0.80 -10.46
CA LYS A 34 -4.01 -1.85 -11.50
C LYS A 34 -4.02 -1.32 -12.94
N LYS A 35 -4.35 -0.04 -13.15
CA LYS A 35 -4.27 0.59 -14.49
C LYS A 35 -2.85 0.95 -14.91
N HIS A 36 -1.93 1.02 -13.95
CA HIS A 36 -0.55 1.47 -14.17
C HIS A 36 0.49 0.46 -13.66
N PHE A 37 0.10 -0.44 -12.77
CA PHE A 37 0.98 -1.40 -12.12
C PHE A 37 0.41 -2.81 -12.24
N SER A 38 1.29 -3.78 -12.43
CA SER A 38 0.94 -5.21 -12.37
C SER A 38 0.82 -5.64 -10.92
N GLU A 39 -0.32 -6.20 -10.55
CA GLU A 39 -0.51 -6.76 -9.23
C GLU A 39 0.12 -8.16 -9.15
N ILE A 40 0.95 -8.39 -8.13
CA ILE A 40 1.45 -9.73 -7.82
C ILE A 40 0.43 -10.42 -6.92
N ASN A 41 -0.20 -11.47 -7.44
CA ASN A 41 -1.24 -12.25 -6.77
C ASN A 41 -0.84 -13.74 -6.78
N GLY A 42 -1.20 -14.51 -5.74
CA GLY A 42 -0.89 -15.94 -5.66
C GLY A 42 0.21 -16.26 -4.65
N ASP A 43 0.95 -17.36 -4.85
CA ASP A 43 2.11 -17.65 -4.01
C ASP A 43 3.20 -16.62 -4.29
N LEU A 44 3.40 -15.73 -3.32
CA LEU A 44 4.34 -14.63 -3.45
C LEU A 44 5.76 -15.09 -3.79
N THR A 45 6.21 -16.22 -3.26
CA THR A 45 7.58 -16.66 -3.53
C THR A 45 7.70 -17.18 -4.96
N GLU A 46 6.73 -17.95 -5.43
CA GLU A 46 6.72 -18.51 -6.79
C GLU A 46 6.61 -17.40 -7.83
N GLU A 47 5.66 -16.47 -7.67
CA GLU A 47 5.49 -15.35 -8.59
C GLU A 47 6.74 -14.48 -8.69
N LEU A 48 7.32 -14.10 -7.55
CA LEU A 48 8.56 -13.31 -7.53
C LEU A 48 9.73 -14.07 -8.15
N SER A 49 9.82 -15.38 -7.92
CA SER A 49 10.84 -16.26 -8.50
C SER A 49 10.75 -16.31 -10.02
N HIS A 50 9.53 -16.39 -10.56
CA HIS A 50 9.30 -16.33 -12.00
C HIS A 50 9.65 -14.96 -12.59
N ILE A 51 9.21 -13.86 -11.97
CA ILE A 51 9.47 -12.50 -12.49
C ILE A 51 10.96 -12.18 -12.46
N GLU A 52 11.66 -12.56 -11.38
CA GLU A 52 13.08 -12.26 -11.20
C GLU A 52 14.02 -13.29 -11.83
N GLU A 53 13.50 -14.42 -12.31
CA GLU A 53 14.28 -15.55 -12.83
C GLU A 53 15.33 -16.03 -11.81
N LYS A 54 14.95 -16.06 -10.52
CA LYS A 54 15.84 -16.40 -9.38
C LYS A 54 15.23 -17.49 -8.51
N PRO A 55 16.06 -18.35 -7.88
CA PRO A 55 15.54 -19.40 -6.99
C PRO A 55 14.71 -18.85 -5.82
N ASN A 56 13.67 -19.59 -5.44
CA ASN A 56 12.78 -19.27 -4.31
C ASN A 56 13.53 -18.90 -3.00
N LYS A 57 14.70 -19.50 -2.76
CA LYS A 57 15.53 -19.21 -1.58
C LYS A 57 16.09 -17.78 -1.58
N GLU A 58 16.53 -17.29 -2.73
CA GLU A 58 17.06 -15.94 -2.88
C GLU A 58 15.93 -14.92 -2.75
N ILE A 59 14.80 -15.18 -3.41
CA ILE A 59 13.57 -14.39 -3.28
C ILE A 59 13.12 -14.25 -1.84
N LYS A 60 13.02 -15.37 -1.10
CA LYS A 60 12.64 -15.37 0.31
C LYS A 60 13.62 -14.55 1.14
N THR A 61 14.92 -14.67 0.88
CA THR A 61 15.94 -13.89 1.59
C THR A 61 15.77 -12.39 1.35
N ALA A 62 15.69 -11.98 0.09
CA ALA A 62 15.53 -10.58 -0.32
C ALA A 62 14.22 -9.97 0.20
N PHE A 63 13.11 -10.70 0.06
CA PHE A 63 11.80 -10.24 0.53
C PHE A 63 11.74 -10.10 2.06
N ASN A 64 12.34 -11.03 2.80
CA ASN A 64 12.42 -10.93 4.26
C ASN A 64 13.30 -9.75 4.72
N GLN A 65 14.37 -9.44 4.00
CA GLN A 65 15.17 -8.25 4.26
C GLN A 65 14.37 -6.98 3.99
N LEU A 66 13.66 -6.91 2.86
CA LEU A 66 12.76 -5.80 2.55
C LEU A 66 11.68 -5.63 3.62
N LYS A 67 11.04 -6.73 4.06
CA LYS A 67 10.05 -6.72 5.14
C LYS A 67 10.60 -6.10 6.42
N LYS A 68 11.83 -6.44 6.82
CA LYS A 68 12.48 -5.86 8.01
C LYS A 68 12.64 -4.34 7.87
N GLN A 69 13.13 -3.87 6.72
CA GLN A 69 13.30 -2.44 6.44
C GLN A 69 11.96 -1.70 6.40
N VAL A 70 10.94 -2.27 5.77
CA VAL A 70 9.59 -1.68 5.70
C VAL A 70 9.00 -1.53 7.09
N LEU A 71 9.18 -2.53 7.97
CA LEU A 71 8.62 -2.53 9.32
C LEU A 71 9.45 -1.71 10.32
N GLU A 72 10.71 -1.40 10.03
CA GLU A 72 11.57 -0.59 10.88
C GLU A 72 11.03 0.84 11.09
N LYS A 73 10.83 1.24 12.35
CA LYS A 73 10.11 2.48 12.71
C LYS A 73 10.83 3.74 12.25
N ASN A 74 12.15 3.77 12.35
CA ASN A 74 12.95 4.98 12.16
C ASN A 74 13.80 4.94 10.88
N HIS A 75 13.48 4.08 9.90
CA HIS A 75 14.24 4.00 8.66
C HIS A 75 14.06 5.30 7.85
N PRO A 76 15.04 6.21 7.81
CA PRO A 76 14.82 7.57 7.32
C PRO A 76 14.95 7.68 5.79
N HIS A 77 15.38 6.60 5.13
CA HIS A 77 15.68 6.57 3.72
C HIS A 77 14.58 5.92 2.90
N THR A 78 14.48 6.33 1.63
CA THR A 78 13.70 5.64 0.61
C THR A 78 14.14 4.18 0.54
N LEU A 79 13.17 3.26 0.47
CA LEU A 79 13.47 1.85 0.39
C LEU A 79 13.98 1.52 -1.01
N LYS A 80 15.08 0.77 -1.08
CA LYS A 80 15.59 0.26 -2.36
C LYS A 80 14.81 -0.98 -2.76
N ASN A 81 14.55 -1.10 -4.05
CA ASN A 81 14.00 -2.30 -4.64
C ASN A 81 15.10 -3.38 -4.75
N PRO A 82 15.00 -4.51 -4.04
CA PRO A 82 15.98 -5.59 -4.14
C PRO A 82 15.78 -6.45 -5.41
N PHE A 83 14.73 -6.18 -6.18
CA PHE A 83 14.31 -6.97 -7.33
C PHE A 83 14.50 -6.15 -8.61
N SER A 84 15.21 -6.72 -9.59
CA SER A 84 15.61 -5.99 -10.80
C SER A 84 14.48 -5.87 -11.83
N ASN A 85 13.60 -6.87 -11.88
CA ASN A 85 12.54 -6.99 -12.88
C ASN A 85 11.20 -6.45 -12.34
N LEU A 86 11.05 -6.31 -11.03
CA LEU A 86 9.89 -5.68 -10.39
C LEU A 86 9.91 -4.15 -10.54
N THR A 87 9.74 -3.62 -11.75
CA THR A 87 9.87 -2.17 -12.00
C THR A 87 8.55 -1.39 -11.99
N SER A 88 7.42 -2.07 -12.22
CA SER A 88 6.08 -1.48 -12.21
C SER A 88 5.04 -2.47 -11.65
N HIS A 89 5.28 -2.91 -10.42
CA HIS A 89 4.46 -3.92 -9.75
C HIS A 89 3.95 -3.43 -8.39
N PHE A 90 2.92 -4.06 -7.86
CA PHE A 90 2.53 -3.86 -6.47
C PHE A 90 2.02 -5.13 -5.81
N LEU A 91 2.11 -5.14 -4.48
CA LEU A 91 1.52 -6.14 -3.59
C LEU A 91 0.41 -5.50 -2.77
N TYR A 92 -0.73 -6.19 -2.69
CA TYR A 92 -1.83 -5.86 -1.79
C TYR A 92 -1.69 -6.68 -0.50
N GLN A 93 -1.74 -6.02 0.65
CA GLN A 93 -1.54 -6.60 1.99
C GLN A 93 -0.30 -7.51 2.08
N PRO A 94 0.90 -7.03 1.67
CA PRO A 94 2.16 -7.80 1.54
C PRO A 94 2.54 -8.61 2.79
N PHE A 95 2.12 -8.17 3.98
CA PHE A 95 2.47 -8.80 5.26
C PHE A 95 1.24 -9.16 6.10
N GLY A 96 0.04 -9.12 5.50
CA GLY A 96 -1.25 -9.31 6.16
C GLY A 96 -1.86 -8.01 6.70
N SER A 97 -3.18 -8.02 6.94
CA SER A 97 -4.00 -6.83 7.26
C SER A 97 -3.64 -6.08 8.54
N GLN A 98 -2.97 -6.72 9.51
CA GLN A 98 -2.53 -6.07 10.74
C GLN A 98 -1.11 -5.49 10.65
N ASN A 99 -0.37 -5.82 9.58
CA ASN A 99 1.01 -5.40 9.40
C ASN A 99 1.11 -4.40 8.25
N TYR A 100 1.51 -3.18 8.58
CA TYR A 100 1.82 -2.15 7.60
C TYR A 100 2.79 -2.66 6.51
N PRO A 101 2.63 -2.28 5.22
CA PRO A 101 1.61 -1.40 4.62
C PRO A 101 0.43 -2.14 3.96
N ASP A 102 -0.67 -1.43 3.67
CA ASP A 102 -1.77 -1.95 2.83
C ASP A 102 -1.31 -2.26 1.38
N PHE A 103 -0.46 -1.40 0.81
CA PHE A 103 0.16 -1.64 -0.50
C PHE A 103 1.68 -1.46 -0.44
N LEU A 104 2.40 -2.35 -1.10
CA LEU A 104 3.83 -2.19 -1.36
C LEU A 104 4.05 -2.05 -2.87
N VAL A 105 4.44 -0.86 -3.31
CA VAL A 105 4.55 -0.50 -4.73
C VAL A 105 6.02 -0.47 -5.12
N PHE A 106 6.38 -1.25 -6.14
CA PHE A 106 7.72 -1.32 -6.72
C PHE A 106 7.80 -0.41 -7.94
N ILE A 107 8.72 0.55 -7.90
CA ILE A 107 8.92 1.58 -8.93
C ILE A 107 10.42 1.65 -9.24
N PHE A 108 10.83 1.04 -10.34
CA PHE A 108 12.23 0.94 -10.73
C PHE A 108 13.12 0.44 -9.57
N ASP A 109 14.06 1.26 -9.11
CA ASP A 109 15.02 0.99 -8.03
C ASP A 109 14.47 1.29 -6.63
N HIS A 110 13.20 1.68 -6.51
CA HIS A 110 12.58 2.09 -5.25
C HIS A 110 11.33 1.27 -4.90
N VAL A 111 11.05 1.22 -3.60
CA VAL A 111 9.83 0.65 -3.03
C VAL A 111 9.13 1.70 -2.18
N VAL A 112 7.81 1.82 -2.34
CA VAL A 112 6.98 2.75 -1.59
C VAL A 112 5.88 1.99 -0.89
N GLY A 113 5.81 2.11 0.44
CA GLY A 113 4.65 1.67 1.20
C GLY A 113 3.53 2.70 1.11
N ILE A 114 2.31 2.24 0.84
CA ILE A 114 1.11 3.08 0.85
C ILE A 114 0.13 2.52 1.87
N GLU A 115 -0.31 3.37 2.78
CA GLU A 115 -1.32 3.05 3.77
C GLU A 115 -2.60 3.83 3.47
N ILE A 116 -3.71 3.14 3.42
CA ILE A 116 -5.05 3.69 3.26
C ILE A 116 -5.69 3.85 4.64
N LYS A 117 -6.22 5.04 4.89
CA LYS A 117 -7.03 5.28 6.09
C LYS A 117 -8.39 5.84 5.71
N PHE A 118 -9.41 5.26 6.32
CA PHE A 118 -10.79 5.69 6.16
C PHE A 118 -11.33 6.15 7.50
N SER A 119 -12.00 7.30 7.49
CA SER A 119 -12.69 7.85 8.65
C SER A 119 -14.10 8.26 8.26
N LYS A 120 -15.05 7.94 9.14
CA LYS A 120 -16.45 8.34 9.00
C LYS A 120 -16.89 9.11 10.25
N ASN A 121 -17.31 10.37 10.05
CA ASN A 121 -18.09 11.09 11.04
C ASN A 121 -19.56 10.67 10.90
N ASP A 122 -20.04 9.79 11.76
CA ASP A 122 -21.47 9.57 11.93
C ASP A 122 -22.02 10.61 12.94
N LYS A 123 -22.15 11.87 12.51
CA LYS A 123 -22.71 12.97 13.32
C LYS A 123 -24.23 12.89 13.55
N GLY A 124 -24.83 11.70 13.46
CA GLY A 124 -26.28 11.50 13.52
C GLY A 124 -26.77 10.61 14.67
N GLU A 125 -25.92 9.74 15.22
CA GLU A 125 -26.32 8.83 16.30
C GLU A 125 -25.55 9.18 17.57
N LYS A 126 -26.30 9.51 18.63
CA LYS A 126 -25.77 9.99 19.92
C LYS A 126 -24.81 9.04 20.65
N ASN A 127 -24.39 7.91 20.06
CA ASN A 127 -23.51 6.91 20.68
C ASN A 127 -22.49 6.25 19.72
N LEU A 128 -22.32 6.70 18.47
CA LEU A 128 -21.31 6.10 17.58
C LEU A 128 -19.99 6.88 17.64
N GLN A 129 -18.93 6.19 18.05
CA GLN A 129 -17.55 6.68 18.04
C GLN A 129 -17.21 7.26 16.66
N THR A 130 -16.78 8.53 16.64
CA THR A 130 -16.05 9.07 15.48
C THR A 130 -14.86 8.17 15.21
N SER A 131 -14.86 7.45 14.09
CA SER A 131 -13.74 6.56 13.73
C SER A 131 -12.59 7.42 13.21
N ARG A 132 -11.83 8.05 14.12
CA ARG A 132 -10.58 8.72 13.74
C ARG A 132 -9.65 7.68 13.12
N PRO A 133 -8.84 8.05 12.10
CA PRO A 133 -7.87 7.13 11.55
C PRO A 133 -6.91 6.67 12.66
N MET A 134 -6.91 5.37 12.95
CA MET A 134 -6.06 4.78 13.98
C MET A 134 -4.68 4.45 13.39
N TRP A 135 -3.66 4.85 14.13
CA TRP A 135 -2.26 4.51 13.85
C TRP A 135 -1.82 3.43 14.83
N ASN A 136 -1.11 2.41 14.35
CA ASN A 136 -0.35 1.56 15.25
C ASN A 136 0.93 2.31 15.70
N SER A 137 1.61 1.78 16.72
CA SER A 137 2.81 2.41 17.31
C SER A 137 4.01 2.55 16.36
N ASN A 138 3.96 1.91 15.18
CA ASN A 138 5.01 1.90 14.17
C ASN A 138 4.77 2.93 13.04
N LEU A 139 3.70 3.72 13.13
CA LEU A 139 3.31 4.75 12.15
C LEU A 139 3.22 6.14 12.83
N PRO A 140 3.40 7.24 12.07
CA PRO A 140 3.74 7.29 10.65
C PRO A 140 5.23 7.00 10.37
N LYS A 141 5.52 6.64 9.12
CA LYS A 141 6.86 6.38 8.58
C LYS A 141 7.22 7.48 7.56
N PRO A 142 8.47 7.95 7.55
CA PRO A 142 8.88 9.07 6.69
C PRO A 142 8.97 8.70 5.21
N ASN A 143 9.12 7.41 4.88
CA ASN A 143 9.29 6.88 3.52
C ASN A 143 8.00 6.26 2.95
N ALA A 144 6.85 6.72 3.43
CA ALA A 144 5.53 6.17 3.14
C ALA A 144 4.60 7.22 2.55
N ILE A 145 3.57 6.76 1.83
CA ILE A 145 2.45 7.61 1.42
C ILE A 145 1.20 7.21 2.20
N TYR A 146 0.51 8.21 2.74
CA TYR A 146 -0.75 8.03 3.46
C TYR A 146 -1.89 8.63 2.64
N VAL A 147 -2.88 7.81 2.30
CA VAL A 147 -4.08 8.26 1.60
C VAL A 147 -5.26 8.19 2.56
N ILE A 148 -5.75 9.36 2.97
CA ILE A 148 -6.76 9.48 4.01
C ILE A 148 -8.07 9.98 3.41
N LYS A 149 -9.14 9.19 3.53
CA LYS A 149 -10.50 9.63 3.25
C LYS A 149 -11.16 10.07 4.55
N LEU A 150 -11.53 11.36 4.60
CA LEU A 150 -12.33 11.93 5.68
C LEU A 150 -13.76 12.11 5.19
N SER A 151 -14.71 11.38 5.77
CA SER A 151 -16.14 11.66 5.59
C SER A 151 -16.55 12.60 6.72
N ILE A 152 -16.83 13.86 6.37
CA ILE A 152 -17.17 14.94 7.31
C ILE A 152 -18.68 15.05 7.49
#